data_AF-A0A3P7NWK2-F1
#
_entry.id   AF-A0A3P7NWK2-F1
#
_cell.length_a   1.000
_cell.length_b   1.000
_cell.length_c   1.000
_cell.angle_alpha   90.00
_cell.angle_beta   90.00
_cell.angle_gamma   90.00
#
_symmetry.space_group_name_H-M   'P 1'
#
loop_
_entity.id
_entity.type
_entity.pdbx_description
1 polymer ?
#
loop_
_entity_poly.entity_id
_entity_poly.type
_entity_poly.pdbx_seq_one_letter_code
_entity_poly.pdbx_strand_id
1 'polypeptide(L)'
;MIVIRKSKFIGFRVTQREFQEIDNKAKKAKLNISQYVSLSALDKDILMFDDMKEMNRQLSKIGNNLNQLTMLAHQGKIKEVNLSKVSEDTSGMLEELCEYLKGKR
;
A
#
# COMPACT_ATOMS: atom_id res chain seq x y z
N MET A 1 21.69 -4.96 -8.94
CA MET A 1 20.98 -4.72 -7.67
C MET A 1 21.78 -3.66 -6.91
N ILE A 2 21.29 -2.42 -6.82
CA ILE A 2 22.01 -1.37 -6.08
C ILE A 2 21.71 -1.56 -4.59
N VAL A 3 22.71 -2.01 -3.82
CA VAL A 3 22.60 -2.09 -2.36
C VAL A 3 22.88 -0.70 -1.81
N ILE A 4 21.84 0.01 -1.36
CA ILE A 4 21.99 1.31 -0.69
C ILE A 4 22.61 1.05 0.69
N ARG A 5 23.89 1.39 0.85
CA ARG A 5 24.63 1.20 2.10
C ARG A 5 24.49 2.44 2.98
N LYS A 6 23.83 2.32 4.14
CA LYS A 6 23.81 3.39 5.15
C LYS A 6 25.21 3.53 5.76
N SER A 7 25.89 4.65 5.52
CA SER A 7 27.29 4.88 5.92
C SER A 7 27.47 5.91 7.05
N LYS A 8 26.40 6.61 7.44
CA LYS A 8 26.41 7.65 8.48
C LYS A 8 25.59 7.18 9.68
N PHE A 9 26.15 7.38 10.87
CA PHE A 9 25.49 7.11 12.15
C PHE A 9 25.07 8.42 12.80
N ILE A 10 23.85 8.46 13.35
CA ILE A 10 23.33 9.59 14.12
C ILE A 10 22.96 9.05 15.50
N GLY A 11 23.63 9.54 16.53
CA GLY A 11 23.34 9.20 17.92
C GLY A 11 22.83 10.43 18.66
N PHE A 12 21.77 10.26 19.44
CA PHE A 12 21.24 11.30 20.33
C PHE A 12 20.77 10.64 21.63
N ARG A 13 20.85 11.40 22.73
CA ARG A 13 20.37 10.95 24.03
C ARG A 13 18.89 11.30 24.15
N VAL A 14 18.12 10.36 24.69
CA VAL A 14 16.70 10.53 24.99
C VAL A 14 16.46 10.12 26.44
N THR A 15 15.45 10.72 27.05
CA THR A 15 14.88 10.27 28.31
C THR A 15 14.16 8.93 28.13
N GLN A 16 13.92 8.22 29.23
CA GLN A 16 13.16 6.97 29.20
C GLN A 16 11.75 7.15 28.61
N ARG A 17 11.11 8.29 28.89
CA ARG A 17 9.78 8.62 28.39
C ARG A 17 9.79 8.82 26.87
N GLU A 18 10.73 9.61 26.37
CA GLU A 18 10.89 9.84 24.93
C GLU A 18 11.20 8.54 24.18
N PHE A 19 12.05 7.68 24.75
CA PHE A 19 12.32 6.37 24.16
C PHE A 19 11.05 5.52 24.01
N GLN A 20 10.22 5.45 25.06
CA GLN A 20 8.95 4.71 25.02
C GLN A 20 7.97 5.29 24.01
N GLU A 21 7.89 6.61 23.90
CA GLU A 21 7.03 7.27 22.91
C GLU A 21 7.50 6.97 21.48
N ILE A 22 8.80 7.05 21.20
CA ILE A 22 9.39 6.72 19.90
C ILE A 22 9.16 5.24 19.56
N ASP A 23 9.41 4.34 20.51
CA ASP A 23 9.22 2.89 20.32
C ASP A 23 7.75 2.55 20.03
N ASN A 24 6.81 3.14 20.77
CA ASN A 24 5.39 2.95 20.53
C ASN A 24 4.95 3.47 19.16
N LYS A 25 5.44 4.65 18.74
CA LYS A 25 5.14 5.20 17.40
C LYS A 25 5.75 4.35 16.28
N ALA A 26 6.98 3.86 16.47
CA ALA A 26 7.64 2.97 15.52
C ALA A 26 6.90 1.63 15.39
N LYS A 27 6.49 1.03 16.52
CA LYS A 27 5.70 -0.21 16.57
C LYS A 27 4.35 -0.06 15.88
N LYS A 28 3.63 1.04 16.15
CA LYS A 28 2.39 1.36 15.44
C LYS A 28 2.67 1.33 13.94
N ALA A 29 3.63 2.12 13.46
CA ALA A 29 4.02 2.18 12.06
C ALA A 29 4.62 0.89 11.46
N LYS A 30 4.77 -0.20 12.23
CA LYS A 30 5.44 -1.45 11.81
C LYS A 30 6.87 -1.23 11.30
N LEU A 31 7.57 -0.24 11.87
CA LEU A 31 8.94 0.12 11.55
C LEU A 31 9.86 -0.14 12.75
N ASN A 32 11.14 -0.37 12.50
CA ASN A 32 12.13 -0.26 13.58
C ASN A 32 12.39 1.21 13.93
N ILE A 33 12.91 1.46 15.14
CA ILE A 33 13.15 2.83 15.63
C ILE A 33 14.01 3.65 14.66
N SER A 34 15.07 3.07 14.09
CA SER A 34 15.95 3.80 13.16
C SER A 34 15.22 4.21 11.88
N GLN A 35 14.41 3.32 11.31
CA GLN A 35 13.58 3.61 10.14
C GLN A 35 12.53 4.67 10.46
N TYR A 36 11.82 4.51 11.57
CA TYR A 36 10.81 5.46 12.02
C TYR A 36 11.39 6.85 12.17
N VAL A 37 12.46 7.01 12.96
CA VAL A 37 13.12 8.31 13.18
C VAL A 37 13.68 8.89 11.87
N SER A 38 14.26 8.05 11.00
CA SER A 38 14.77 8.51 9.71
C SER A 38 13.66 9.06 8.80
N LEU A 39 12.50 8.39 8.75
CA LEU A 39 11.37 8.83 7.93
C LEU A 39 10.70 10.07 8.53
N SER A 40 10.49 10.07 9.85
CA SER A 40 9.93 11.22 10.57
C SER A 40 10.81 12.47 10.47
N ALA A 41 12.13 12.33 10.51
CA ALA A 41 13.04 13.46 10.37
C ALA A 41 13.18 14.00 8.93
N LEU A 42 12.69 13.26 7.93
CA LEU A 42 12.73 13.64 6.52
C LEU A 42 11.37 14.13 6.01
N ASP A 43 10.42 14.43 6.91
CA ASP A 43 9.01 14.76 6.59
C ASP A 43 8.38 13.78 5.59
N LYS A 44 8.77 12.50 5.66
CA LYS A 44 8.15 11.46 4.85
C LYS A 44 6.89 11.00 5.56
N ASP A 45 5.75 11.16 4.90
CA ASP A 45 4.46 10.67 5.39
C ASP A 45 4.56 9.17 5.72
N ILE A 46 4.41 8.83 6.99
CA ILE A 46 4.35 7.44 7.45
C ILE A 46 2.89 6.98 7.39
N LEU A 47 2.46 6.62 6.18
CA LEU A 47 1.11 6.10 5.95
C LEU A 47 1.02 4.64 6.37
N MET A 48 0.23 4.40 7.41
CA MET A 48 -0.06 3.05 7.90
C MET A 48 -1.39 2.57 7.34
N PHE A 49 -1.32 1.50 6.53
CA PHE A 49 -2.48 0.81 6.01
C PHE A 49 -2.80 -0.35 6.96
N ASP A 50 -3.78 -0.14 7.84
CA ASP A 50 -4.10 -1.12 8.89
C ASP A 50 -4.83 -2.35 8.36
N ASP A 51 -5.65 -2.19 7.32
CA ASP A 51 -6.18 -3.34 6.59
C ASP A 51 -6.71 -2.94 5.20
N MET A 52 -6.01 -3.35 4.13
CA MET A 52 -6.51 -3.24 2.75
C MET A 52 -7.15 -4.56 2.27
N LYS A 53 -7.48 -5.49 3.18
CA LYS A 53 -8.03 -6.81 2.82
C LYS A 53 -9.23 -6.72 1.89
N GLU A 54 -10.15 -5.82 2.20
CA GLU A 54 -11.39 -5.73 1.43
C GLU A 54 -11.11 -5.23 0.01
N MET A 55 -10.27 -4.22 -0.13
CA MET A 55 -9.81 -3.74 -1.44
C MET A 55 -9.05 -4.83 -2.20
N ASN A 56 -8.13 -5.56 -1.54
CA ASN A 56 -7.43 -6.69 -2.16
C ASN A 56 -8.39 -7.81 -2.60
N ARG A 57 -9.42 -8.09 -1.81
CA ARG A 57 -10.45 -9.08 -2.12
C ARG A 57 -11.25 -8.67 -3.35
N GLN A 58 -11.66 -7.42 -3.45
CA GLN A 58 -12.39 -6.89 -4.60
C GLN A 58 -11.51 -6.91 -5.87
N LEU A 59 -10.25 -6.48 -5.78
CA LEU A 59 -9.31 -6.52 -6.92
C LEU A 59 -9.09 -7.96 -7.41
N SER A 60 -8.98 -8.91 -6.49
CA SER A 60 -8.86 -10.34 -6.82
C SER A 60 -10.09 -10.86 -7.57
N LYS A 61 -11.30 -10.42 -7.21
CA LYS A 61 -12.53 -10.77 -7.93
C LYS A 61 -12.54 -10.20 -9.35
N ILE A 62 -12.15 -8.93 -9.52
CA ILE A 62 -12.05 -8.29 -10.83
C ILE A 62 -11.06 -9.05 -11.73
N GLY A 63 -9.87 -9.37 -11.19
CA GLY A 63 -8.86 -10.16 -11.91
C GLY A 63 -9.34 -11.55 -12.29
N ASN A 64 -10.08 -12.23 -11.42
CA ASN A 64 -10.68 -13.53 -11.72
C ASN A 64 -11.71 -13.44 -12.85
N ASN A 65 -12.56 -12.41 -12.85
CA ASN A 65 -13.54 -12.19 -13.91
C ASN A 65 -12.84 -11.91 -15.26
N LEU A 66 -11.79 -11.08 -15.25
CA LEU A 66 -11.00 -10.81 -16.44
C LEU A 66 -10.34 -12.09 -16.98
N ASN A 67 -9.71 -12.88 -16.11
CA ASN A 67 -9.09 -14.16 -16.50
C ASN A 67 -10.11 -15.12 -17.14
N GLN A 68 -11.32 -15.20 -16.59
CA GLN A 68 -12.39 -16.04 -17.17
C GLN A 68 -12.78 -15.56 -18.57
N LEU A 69 -12.95 -14.25 -18.76
CA LEU A 69 -13.26 -13.67 -20.07
C LEU A 69 -12.14 -13.96 -21.09
N THR A 70 -10.87 -13.78 -20.70
CA THR A 70 -9.72 -14.08 -21.55
C THR A 70 -9.65 -15.56 -21.91
N MET A 71 -9.90 -16.46 -20.96
CA MET A 71 -9.94 -17.90 -21.20
C MET A 71 -11.05 -18.30 -22.18
N LEU A 72 -12.26 -17.74 -22.02
CA LEU A 72 -13.38 -18.01 -22.92
C LEU A 72 -13.11 -17.49 -24.35
N ALA A 73 -12.49 -16.31 -24.46
CA ALA A 73 -12.10 -15.74 -25.75
C ALA A 73 -11.01 -16.58 -26.43
N HIS A 74 -9.98 -16.98 -25.68
CA HIS A 74 -8.93 -17.88 -26.20
C HIS A 74 -9.52 -19.21 -26.67
N GLN A 75 -10.47 -19.80 -25.93
CA GLN A 75 -11.14 -21.03 -26.32
C GLN A 75 -12.09 -20.87 -27.52
N GLY A 76 -12.24 -19.65 -28.07
CA GLY A 76 -13.16 -19.36 -29.17
C GLY A 76 -14.64 -19.45 -28.79
N LYS A 77 -14.96 -19.56 -27.49
CA LYS A 77 -16.33 -19.67 -26.98
C LYS A 77 -17.09 -18.35 -27.02
N ILE A 78 -16.36 -17.24 -27.00
CA ILE A 78 -16.89 -15.89 -27.19
C ILE A 78 -16.09 -15.20 -28.28
N LYS A 79 -16.77 -14.42 -29.14
CA LYS A 79 -16.15 -13.68 -30.25
C LYS A 79 -15.80 -12.25 -29.87
N GLU A 80 -16.54 -11.69 -28.92
CA GLU A 80 -16.36 -10.33 -28.42
C GLU A 80 -16.40 -10.35 -26.90
N VAL A 81 -15.53 -9.55 -26.29
CA VAL A 81 -15.45 -9.38 -24.84
C VAL A 81 -15.86 -7.94 -24.52
N ASN A 82 -16.95 -7.77 -23.80
CA ASN A 82 -17.31 -6.48 -23.24
C ASN A 82 -16.55 -6.27 -21.91
N LEU A 83 -15.54 -5.40 -21.93
CA LEU A 83 -14.73 -5.05 -20.77
C LEU A 83 -15.22 -3.80 -20.02
N SER A 84 -16.32 -3.17 -20.46
CA SER A 84 -16.80 -1.92 -19.86
C SER A 84 -17.04 -2.07 -18.36
N LYS A 85 -17.58 -3.22 -17.92
CA LYS A 85 -17.82 -3.45 -16.49
C LYS A 85 -16.55 -3.62 -15.68
N VAL A 86 -15.57 -4.36 -16.21
CA VAL A 86 -14.24 -4.53 -15.58
C VAL A 86 -13.53 -3.17 -15.49
N SER A 87 -13.61 -2.35 -16.54
CA SER A 87 -13.03 -1.02 -16.56
C SER A 87 -13.70 -0.10 -15.53
N GLU A 88 -15.02 -0.09 -15.47
CA GLU A 88 -15.79 0.72 -14.51
C GLU A 88 -15.47 0.33 -13.07
N ASP A 89 -15.51 -0.97 -12.75
CA ASP A 89 -15.22 -1.47 -11.40
C ASP A 89 -13.77 -1.18 -10.99
N THR A 90 -12.81 -1.29 -11.92
CA THR A 90 -11.40 -0.97 -11.66
C THR A 90 -11.20 0.53 -11.41
N SER A 91 -11.83 1.38 -12.22
CA SER A 91 -11.76 2.83 -12.05
C SER A 91 -12.37 3.27 -10.72
N GLY A 92 -13.52 2.74 -10.33
CA GLY A 92 -14.16 3.06 -9.05
C GLY A 92 -13.29 2.67 -7.85
N MET A 93 -12.65 1.51 -7.89
CA MET A 93 -11.70 1.11 -6.84
C MET A 93 -10.46 2.01 -6.76
N LEU A 94 -9.95 2.48 -7.92
CA LEU A 94 -8.81 3.41 -7.95
C LEU A 94 -9.19 4.80 -7.42
N GLU A 95 -10.39 5.27 -7.72
CA GLU A 95 -10.92 6.51 -7.15
C GLU A 95 -11.06 6.42 -5.63
N GLU A 96 -11.65 5.34 -5.10
CA GLU A 96 -11.77 5.10 -3.65
C GLU A 96 -10.39 5.11 -2.98
N LEU A 97 -9.39 4.46 -3.59
CA LEU A 97 -8.01 4.50 -3.08
C LEU A 97 -7.44 5.92 -3.10
N CYS A 98 -7.66 6.68 -4.17
CA CYS A 98 -7.19 8.06 -4.27
C CYS A 98 -7.84 8.98 -3.24
N GLU A 99 -9.14 8.80 -2.96
CA GLU A 99 -9.84 9.53 -1.91
C GLU A 99 -9.33 9.16 -0.53
N TYR A 100 -9.14 7.87 -0.26
CA TYR A 100 -8.58 7.39 1.01
C TYR A 100 -7.17 7.94 1.27
N LEU A 101 -6.37 8.11 0.22
CA LEU A 101 -5.04 8.73 0.29
C LEU A 101 -5.10 10.26 0.50
N LYS A 102 -6.13 10.94 -0.03
CA LYS A 102 -6.33 12.39 0.14
C LYS A 102 -6.92 12.76 1.51
N GLY A 103 -7.80 11.92 2.07
CA GLY A 103 -8.52 12.16 3.32
C GLY A 103 -7.70 11.96 4.61
N LYS A 104 -6.44 11.53 4.51
CA LYS A 104 -5.51 11.35 5.64
C LYS A 104 -4.40 12.42 5.72
N ARG A 105 -4.56 13.55 5.01
CA ARG A 105 -3.71 14.74 5.15
C ARG A 105 -4.05 15.55 6.39
#